data_AF-D0CFL3-F1
#
_entry.id   AF-D0CFL3-F1
#
_cell.length_a   1.000
_cell.length_b   1.000
_cell.length_c   1.000
_cell.angle_alpha   90.00
_cell.angle_beta   90.00
_cell.angle_gamma   90.00
#
_symmetry.space_group_name_H-M   'P 1'
#
loop_
_entity.id
_entity.type
_entity.pdbx_description
1 polymer ?
#
loop_
_entity_poly.entity_id
_entity_poly.type
_entity_poly.pdbx_seq_one_letter_code
_entity_poly.pdbx_strand_id
1 'polypeptide(L)'
;MHTRRILLAFSLAASAASVAFADYQNINQSTDSDRLEQLSKTLSQGSYTHPDDLDLPASAKVSVTLREKTVELNNDSLAKKYGTTTAKNSFKTSSSNPYSWLVSHPLPDTVRVSSNFGGRTMGGRAEHHGGLDMAAPSGTPIYATGPGIVTKSGWGTGYGQYVEINHGNGYLTRYAHASRLMVRVGDQVSAGDHIANVGCTGRCTGPHLHYEVVKDGQRKNPSTYLAMLP
;
A
#
# COMPACT_ATOMS: atom_id res chain seq x y z
N MET A 1 8.01 -50.29 -26.77
CA MET A 1 9.44 -50.39 -26.41
C MET A 1 9.65 -49.72 -25.05
N HIS A 2 10.16 -50.47 -24.08
CA HIS A 2 10.42 -50.00 -22.72
C HIS A 2 11.67 -49.13 -22.69
N THR A 3 11.62 -48.00 -21.96
CA THR A 3 12.76 -47.47 -21.21
C THR A 3 12.27 -46.81 -19.94
N ARG A 4 12.44 -47.49 -18.80
CA ARG A 4 12.49 -46.88 -17.47
C ARG A 4 13.93 -46.44 -17.20
N ARG A 5 14.13 -45.27 -16.58
CA ARG A 5 15.35 -44.98 -15.81
C ARG A 5 14.97 -44.24 -14.52
N ILE A 6 15.47 -44.78 -13.42
CA ILE A 6 15.38 -44.33 -12.04
C ILE A 6 16.64 -43.50 -11.75
N LEU A 7 16.52 -42.38 -11.04
CA LEU A 7 17.61 -41.77 -10.30
C LEU A 7 17.07 -41.34 -8.92
N LEU A 8 17.76 -41.84 -7.89
CA LEU A 8 17.47 -41.72 -6.47
C LEU A 8 18.42 -40.69 -5.81
N ALA A 9 18.05 -40.25 -4.60
CA ALA A 9 18.85 -39.58 -3.55
C ALA A 9 18.81 -38.03 -3.49
N PHE A 10 18.78 -37.37 -2.33
CA PHE A 10 18.35 -37.67 -0.95
C PHE A 10 18.22 -36.29 -0.25
N SER A 11 17.50 -36.25 0.87
CA SER A 11 17.04 -35.10 1.66
C SER A 11 18.05 -34.02 2.08
N LEU A 12 17.59 -32.76 2.16
CA LEU A 12 17.55 -32.01 3.43
C LEU A 12 16.48 -30.88 3.42
N ALA A 13 15.61 -30.94 4.42
CA ALA A 13 14.68 -29.97 5.03
C ALA A 13 14.33 -28.59 4.41
N ALA A 14 13.01 -28.30 4.50
CA ALA A 14 12.30 -27.01 4.66
C ALA A 14 12.35 -26.00 3.48
N SER A 15 11.48 -26.13 2.47
CA SER A 15 10.07 -25.67 2.35
C SER A 15 9.92 -24.14 2.48
N ALA A 16 9.44 -23.38 1.50
CA ALA A 16 8.49 -23.69 0.43
C ALA A 16 8.72 -22.79 -0.80
N ALA A 17 8.80 -23.37 -1.99
CA ALA A 17 8.54 -22.65 -3.24
C ALA A 17 8.17 -23.61 -4.38
N SER A 18 7.00 -23.32 -4.96
CA SER A 18 6.63 -23.41 -6.39
C SER A 18 6.79 -24.71 -7.17
N VAL A 19 5.67 -25.23 -7.67
CA VAL A 19 5.48 -25.69 -9.07
C VAL A 19 3.97 -25.66 -9.34
N ALA A 20 3.45 -24.67 -10.07
CA ALA A 20 3.23 -24.67 -11.52
C ALA A 20 2.28 -25.80 -11.99
N PHE A 21 1.04 -25.44 -12.33
CA PHE A 21 0.17 -26.24 -13.19
C PHE A 21 0.32 -25.71 -14.62
N ALA A 22 0.81 -26.56 -15.52
CA ALA A 22 0.72 -26.34 -16.95
C ALA A 22 -0.66 -26.82 -17.40
N ASP A 23 -1.48 -25.89 -17.84
CA ASP A 23 -2.78 -26.14 -18.46
C ASP A 23 -2.52 -26.44 -19.95
N TYR A 24 -2.98 -27.59 -20.45
CA TYR A 24 -3.02 -27.85 -21.90
C TYR A 24 -4.45 -27.57 -22.36
N GLN A 25 -4.70 -26.36 -22.90
CA GLN A 25 -5.99 -26.03 -23.51
C GLN A 25 -5.85 -25.88 -25.02
N ASN A 26 -6.65 -26.67 -25.75
CA ASN A 26 -6.80 -26.58 -27.20
C ASN A 26 -7.78 -25.46 -27.54
N ILE A 27 -7.30 -24.37 -28.14
CA ILE A 27 -8.06 -23.14 -28.43
C ILE A 27 -8.61 -23.25 -29.84
N ASN A 28 -9.77 -23.89 -30.02
CA ASN A 28 -10.64 -23.69 -31.18
C ASN A 28 -11.98 -24.42 -30.96
N GLN A 29 -13.10 -23.67 -31.02
CA GLN A 29 -14.51 -24.06 -30.75
C GLN A 29 -14.86 -23.97 -29.25
N SER A 30 -15.90 -23.30 -28.76
CA SER A 30 -17.12 -22.72 -29.31
C SER A 30 -17.66 -21.62 -28.33
N THR A 31 -18.71 -20.93 -28.76
CA THR A 31 -19.36 -19.70 -28.24
C THR A 31 -19.67 -19.62 -26.73
N ASP A 32 -19.50 -18.41 -26.16
CA ASP A 32 -19.65 -18.04 -24.73
C ASP A 32 -20.99 -18.43 -24.06
N SER A 33 -22.04 -18.68 -24.85
CA SER A 33 -23.35 -19.12 -24.33
C SER A 33 -23.32 -20.54 -23.78
N ASP A 34 -22.54 -21.43 -24.38
CA ASP A 34 -22.53 -22.85 -24.03
C ASP A 34 -21.86 -23.09 -22.68
N ARG A 35 -20.91 -22.22 -22.29
CA ARG A 35 -20.16 -22.33 -21.03
C ARG A 35 -21.02 -22.00 -19.81
N LEU A 36 -21.83 -20.95 -19.88
CA LEU A 36 -22.74 -20.57 -18.80
C LEU A 36 -23.91 -21.56 -18.67
N GLU A 37 -24.37 -22.11 -19.79
CA GLU A 37 -25.41 -23.13 -19.79
C GLU A 37 -24.89 -24.46 -19.23
N GLN A 38 -23.66 -24.87 -19.56
CA GLN A 38 -23.02 -26.03 -18.93
C GLN A 38 -22.76 -25.81 -17.44
N LEU A 39 -22.28 -24.63 -17.02
CA LEU A 39 -22.03 -24.31 -15.61
C LEU A 39 -23.34 -24.26 -14.79
N SER A 40 -24.42 -23.73 -15.36
CA SER A 40 -25.72 -23.67 -14.67
C SER A 40 -26.40 -25.03 -14.57
N LYS A 41 -26.31 -25.87 -15.63
CA LYS A 41 -26.90 -27.22 -15.65
C LYS A 41 -26.23 -28.16 -14.65
N THR A 42 -24.99 -27.87 -14.31
CA THR A 42 -24.17 -28.72 -13.46
C THR A 42 -24.12 -28.27 -12.01
N LEU A 43 -24.26 -26.97 -11.77
CA LEU A 43 -24.63 -26.44 -10.46
C LEU A 43 -26.04 -26.88 -10.05
N SER A 44 -26.98 -27.04 -11.02
CA SER A 44 -28.36 -27.45 -10.70
C SER A 44 -28.53 -28.96 -10.48
N GLN A 45 -27.71 -29.80 -11.14
CA GLN A 45 -27.78 -31.26 -10.99
C GLN A 45 -26.77 -31.84 -10.00
N GLY A 46 -25.82 -31.05 -9.50
CA GLY A 46 -24.89 -31.44 -8.43
C GLY A 46 -23.93 -32.58 -8.78
N SER A 47 -23.89 -33.05 -10.04
CA SER A 47 -23.02 -34.12 -10.48
C SER A 47 -22.70 -33.97 -11.97
N TYR A 48 -21.41 -34.02 -12.29
CA TYR A 48 -20.89 -34.16 -13.65
C TYR A 48 -20.47 -35.61 -13.85
N THR A 49 -20.77 -36.19 -15.01
CA THR A 49 -20.09 -37.38 -15.51
C THR A 49 -19.62 -37.08 -16.93
N HIS A 50 -18.31 -37.20 -17.16
CA HIS A 50 -17.69 -37.11 -18.47
C HIS A 50 -17.53 -38.53 -19.04
N PRO A 51 -17.60 -38.73 -20.37
CA PRO A 51 -17.51 -40.07 -20.96
C PRO A 51 -16.20 -40.83 -20.66
N ASP A 52 -15.15 -40.10 -20.25
CA ASP A 52 -13.84 -40.66 -19.90
C ASP A 52 -13.62 -40.83 -18.37
N ASP A 53 -14.65 -40.62 -17.55
CA ASP A 53 -14.54 -40.83 -16.11
C ASP A 53 -14.44 -42.33 -15.79
N LEU A 54 -13.38 -42.74 -15.09
CA LEU A 54 -13.21 -44.12 -14.63
C LEU A 54 -14.29 -44.47 -13.59
N ASP A 55 -15.13 -45.45 -13.90
CA ASP A 55 -16.08 -46.06 -12.96
C ASP A 55 -15.33 -46.77 -11.81
N LEU A 56 -15.27 -46.11 -10.65
CA LEU A 56 -14.75 -46.70 -9.42
C LEU A 56 -15.90 -47.41 -8.67
N PRO A 57 -15.71 -48.65 -8.17
CA PRO A 57 -16.77 -49.40 -7.49
C PRO A 57 -17.22 -48.71 -6.19
N ALA A 58 -18.51 -48.91 -5.88
CA ALA A 58 -19.35 -48.19 -4.90
C ALA A 58 -18.94 -48.27 -3.40
N SER A 59 -17.66 -48.49 -3.06
CA SER A 59 -17.20 -48.50 -1.67
C SER A 59 -15.98 -47.60 -1.38
N ALA A 60 -15.69 -46.61 -2.22
CA ALA A 60 -14.73 -45.58 -1.85
C ALA A 60 -15.37 -44.61 -0.84
N LYS A 61 -15.04 -44.75 0.45
CA LYS A 61 -15.39 -43.74 1.46
C LYS A 61 -14.46 -42.53 1.28
N VAL A 62 -14.94 -41.52 0.58
CA VAL A 62 -14.30 -40.20 0.55
C VAL A 62 -14.95 -39.33 1.63
N SER A 63 -14.23 -39.06 2.70
CA SER A 63 -14.64 -38.12 3.74
C SER A 63 -14.11 -36.73 3.40
N VAL A 64 -14.95 -35.89 2.78
CA VAL A 64 -14.67 -34.47 2.56
C VAL A 64 -15.26 -33.67 3.72
N THR A 65 -14.42 -33.06 4.54
CA THR A 65 -14.87 -32.15 5.61
C THR A 65 -14.79 -30.72 5.09
N LEU A 66 -15.89 -30.22 4.53
CA LEU A 66 -16.00 -28.80 4.14
C LEU A 66 -16.12 -27.96 5.41
N ARG A 67 -15.04 -27.25 5.79
CA ARG A 67 -15.13 -26.15 6.76
C ARG A 67 -15.56 -24.89 6.02
N GLU A 68 -16.85 -24.76 5.74
CA GLU A 68 -17.43 -23.46 5.43
C GLU A 68 -17.56 -22.66 6.71
N LYS A 69 -16.45 -22.04 7.11
CA LYS A 69 -16.49 -21.07 8.19
C LYS A 69 -16.71 -19.70 7.56
N THR A 70 -17.97 -19.26 7.52
CA THR A 70 -18.32 -17.86 7.33
C THR A 70 -17.59 -17.05 8.40
N VAL A 71 -16.67 -16.18 8.00
CA VAL A 71 -16.00 -15.25 8.92
C VAL A 71 -16.80 -13.97 8.90
N GLU A 72 -17.63 -13.77 9.92
CA GLU A 72 -18.18 -12.45 10.17
C GLU A 72 -17.05 -11.51 10.58
N LEU A 73 -16.86 -10.46 9.78
CA LEU A 73 -15.89 -9.42 10.05
C LEU A 73 -16.50 -8.46 11.08
N ASN A 74 -16.28 -8.75 12.36
CA ASN A 74 -16.55 -7.83 13.45
C ASN A 74 -15.24 -7.45 14.17
N ASN A 75 -15.24 -6.34 14.89
CA ASN A 75 -14.04 -5.81 15.56
C ASN A 75 -13.38 -6.84 16.48
N ASP A 76 -14.17 -7.72 17.11
CA ASP A 76 -13.69 -8.78 18.00
C ASP A 76 -12.95 -9.90 17.26
N SER A 77 -13.43 -10.27 16.07
CA SER A 77 -12.79 -11.27 15.21
C SER A 77 -11.44 -10.79 14.64
N LEU A 78 -11.31 -9.48 14.39
CA LEU A 78 -10.07 -8.84 13.93
C LEU A 78 -9.03 -8.76 15.05
N ALA A 79 -9.44 -8.37 16.26
CA ALA A 79 -8.57 -8.34 17.44
C ALA A 79 -7.99 -9.72 17.77
N LYS A 80 -8.75 -10.79 17.52
CA LYS A 80 -8.30 -12.17 17.75
C LYS A 80 -7.31 -12.69 16.70
N LYS A 81 -7.39 -12.19 15.44
CA LYS A 81 -6.55 -12.63 14.31
C LYS A 81 -5.23 -11.88 14.21
N TYR A 82 -5.23 -10.58 14.51
CA TYR A 82 -4.05 -9.71 14.46
C TYR A 82 -3.43 -9.47 15.84
N GLY A 83 -3.99 -10.10 16.88
CA GLY A 83 -3.64 -9.87 18.27
C GLY A 83 -4.23 -8.55 18.76
N THR A 84 -4.71 -8.56 20.00
CA THR A 84 -4.87 -7.33 20.77
C THR A 84 -3.45 -6.83 21.02
N THR A 85 -2.91 -6.00 20.14
CA THR A 85 -2.01 -4.97 20.62
C THR A 85 -2.85 -4.13 21.55
N THR A 86 -2.84 -4.50 22.83
CA THR A 86 -2.93 -3.52 23.91
C THR A 86 -1.85 -2.52 23.58
N ALA A 87 -2.21 -1.52 22.78
CA ALA A 87 -1.40 -0.36 22.51
C ALA A 87 -1.21 0.28 23.88
N LYS A 88 -0.12 -0.09 24.55
CA LYS A 88 0.57 0.78 25.50
C LYS A 88 1.10 1.95 24.69
N ASN A 89 0.15 2.79 24.30
CA ASN A 89 0.24 4.15 23.80
C ASN A 89 -1.19 4.46 23.36
N SER A 90 -2.05 4.54 24.37
CA SER A 90 -3.26 5.33 24.32
C SER A 90 -2.91 6.66 23.67
N PHE A 91 -3.26 6.80 22.38
CA PHE A 91 -3.38 8.09 21.72
C PHE A 91 -4.29 8.90 22.63
N LYS A 92 -3.69 9.80 23.41
CA LYS A 92 -4.44 10.80 24.15
C LYS A 92 -4.96 11.77 23.11
N THR A 93 -6.08 11.41 22.51
CA THR A 93 -6.97 12.33 21.80
C THR A 93 -7.64 13.21 22.87
N SER A 94 -6.85 14.04 23.55
CA SER A 94 -7.30 15.03 24.52
C SER A 94 -6.37 16.23 24.49
N SER A 95 -5.94 16.61 23.30
CA SER A 95 -5.40 17.94 23.07
C SER A 95 -6.53 18.78 22.46
N SER A 96 -7.00 19.77 23.21
CA SER A 96 -7.89 20.83 22.73
C SER A 96 -7.23 21.73 21.68
N ASN A 97 -5.96 21.48 21.33
CA ASN A 97 -5.24 22.19 20.29
C ASN A 97 -5.39 21.45 18.93
N PRO A 98 -6.05 22.07 17.93
CA PRO A 98 -6.24 21.48 16.60
C PRO A 98 -4.94 21.24 15.82
N TYR A 99 -3.81 21.78 16.30
CA TYR A 99 -2.48 21.63 15.70
C TYR A 99 -1.58 20.65 16.46
N SER A 100 -2.12 19.84 17.36
CA SER A 100 -1.35 18.83 18.12
C SER A 100 -0.59 17.81 17.26
N TRP A 101 -0.97 17.66 16.00
CA TRP A 101 -0.22 16.85 15.06
C TRP A 101 1.09 17.50 14.62
N LEU A 102 1.19 18.83 14.58
CA LEU A 102 2.36 19.53 14.08
C LEU A 102 3.39 19.71 15.21
N VAL A 103 4.44 18.91 15.18
CA VAL A 103 5.41 18.84 16.29
C VAL A 103 6.86 19.05 15.80
N SER A 104 7.16 18.75 14.53
CA SER A 104 8.52 18.88 14.01
C SER A 104 8.59 19.48 12.61
N HIS A 105 9.74 20.07 12.29
CA HIS A 105 10.05 20.56 10.94
C HIS A 105 10.46 19.38 10.04
N PRO A 106 9.96 19.29 8.79
CA PRO A 106 10.24 18.14 7.93
C PRO A 106 11.69 18.08 7.42
N LEU A 107 12.37 19.23 7.42
CA LEU A 107 13.78 19.42 7.08
C LEU A 107 14.42 20.37 8.10
N PRO A 108 14.80 19.89 9.30
CA PRO A 108 15.34 20.76 10.36
C PRO A 108 16.72 21.31 10.01
N ASP A 109 17.55 20.54 9.30
CA ASP A 109 18.91 20.92 8.95
C ASP A 109 18.99 21.91 7.77
N THR A 110 17.87 22.20 7.09
CA THR A 110 17.86 23.04 5.90
C THR A 110 16.51 23.74 5.73
N VAL A 111 16.44 25.03 6.08
CA VAL A 111 15.19 25.84 6.06
C VAL A 111 15.09 26.73 4.81
N ARG A 112 15.85 26.44 3.75
CA ARG A 112 15.82 27.28 2.54
C ARG A 112 14.57 26.99 1.70
N VAL A 113 13.52 27.79 1.92
CA VAL A 113 12.35 27.84 1.05
C VAL A 113 12.77 28.35 -0.32
N SER A 114 12.51 27.54 -1.34
CA SER A 114 12.82 27.82 -2.75
C SER A 114 11.58 28.21 -3.57
N SER A 115 10.40 27.75 -3.17
CA SER A 115 9.12 28.14 -3.80
C SER A 115 7.99 28.08 -2.78
N ASN A 116 7.21 29.17 -2.70
CA ASN A 116 6.06 29.28 -1.80
C ASN A 116 4.80 28.65 -2.40
N PHE A 117 3.83 28.36 -1.55
CA PHE A 117 2.47 27.98 -1.94
C PHE A 117 1.78 29.12 -2.71
N GLY A 118 1.00 28.80 -3.74
CA GLY A 118 0.23 29.77 -4.51
C GLY A 118 0.67 29.91 -5.97
N GLY A 119 0.35 31.04 -6.60
CA GLY A 119 0.68 31.26 -8.01
C GLY A 119 2.18 31.40 -8.25
N ARG A 120 2.71 30.68 -9.25
CA ARG A 120 4.11 30.76 -9.68
C ARG A 120 4.24 30.61 -11.19
N THR A 121 5.44 30.87 -11.70
CA THR A 121 5.80 30.57 -13.09
C THR A 121 6.82 29.43 -13.11
N MET A 122 6.48 28.31 -13.76
CA MET A 122 7.37 27.16 -13.96
C MET A 122 7.47 26.85 -15.45
N GLY A 123 8.69 26.73 -15.99
CA GLY A 123 8.90 26.43 -17.41
C GLY A 123 8.28 27.47 -18.36
N GLY A 124 8.24 28.74 -17.95
CA GLY A 124 7.64 29.84 -18.72
C GLY A 124 6.11 29.90 -18.70
N ARG A 125 5.43 29.05 -17.91
CA ARG A 125 3.96 29.03 -17.78
C ARG A 125 3.53 29.36 -16.36
N ALA A 126 2.44 30.12 -16.24
CA ALA A 126 1.79 30.35 -14.96
C ALA A 126 1.13 29.04 -14.47
N GLU A 127 1.37 28.66 -13.23
CA GLU A 127 0.78 27.51 -12.57
C GLU A 127 0.50 27.78 -11.08
N HIS A 128 -0.35 26.97 -10.46
CA HIS A 128 -0.60 27.01 -9.03
C HIS A 128 0.19 25.93 -8.30
N HIS A 129 1.00 26.35 -7.33
CA HIS A 129 1.81 25.49 -6.50
C HIS A 129 1.06 25.08 -5.23
N GLY A 130 0.70 23.78 -5.15
CA GLY A 130 -0.10 23.22 -4.07
C GLY A 130 0.64 22.96 -2.75
N GLY A 131 1.92 23.30 -2.66
CA GLY A 131 2.77 23.01 -1.51
C GLY A 131 3.84 24.07 -1.28
N LEU A 132 4.86 23.69 -0.52
CA LEU A 132 6.03 24.50 -0.19
C LEU A 132 7.29 23.71 -0.58
N ASP A 133 8.15 24.31 -1.39
CA ASP A 133 9.37 23.65 -1.85
C ASP A 133 10.57 24.10 -0.99
N MET A 134 11.20 23.16 -0.32
CA MET A 134 12.40 23.37 0.50
C MET A 134 13.60 22.74 -0.18
N ALA A 135 14.56 23.57 -0.58
CA ALA A 135 15.75 23.09 -1.29
C ALA A 135 16.73 22.44 -0.32
N ALA A 136 17.15 21.21 -0.63
CA ALA A 136 18.16 20.46 0.10
C ALA A 136 18.87 19.48 -0.84
N PRO A 137 20.13 19.09 -0.56
CA PRO A 137 20.84 18.10 -1.36
C PRO A 137 20.07 16.77 -1.46
N SER A 138 20.26 16.05 -2.58
CA SER A 138 19.72 14.70 -2.70
C SER A 138 20.32 13.81 -1.62
N GLY A 139 19.48 12.99 -0.98
CA GLY A 139 19.87 12.14 0.14
C GLY A 139 19.62 12.75 1.52
N THR A 140 19.35 14.06 1.64
CA THR A 140 19.00 14.67 2.93
C THR A 140 17.78 13.97 3.55
N PRO A 141 17.81 13.56 4.83
CA PRO A 141 16.67 12.93 5.49
C PRO A 141 15.45 13.85 5.55
N ILE A 142 14.27 13.29 5.29
CA ILE A 142 12.97 13.94 5.43
C ILE A 142 12.26 13.32 6.62
N TYR A 143 11.72 14.16 7.50
CA TYR A 143 11.07 13.72 8.72
C TYR A 143 9.56 13.95 8.72
N ALA A 144 8.82 13.06 9.38
CA ALA A 144 7.40 13.22 9.59
C ALA A 144 7.14 14.43 10.51
N THR A 145 6.34 15.38 10.06
CA THR A 145 6.04 16.60 10.83
C THR A 145 5.16 16.34 12.04
N GLY A 146 4.50 15.17 12.07
CA GLY A 146 3.54 14.80 13.09
C GLY A 146 3.33 13.30 13.23
N PRO A 147 2.75 12.84 14.36
CA PRO A 147 2.35 11.45 14.51
C PRO A 147 1.19 11.11 13.58
N GLY A 148 1.16 9.91 13.02
CA GLY A 148 0.10 9.51 12.11
C GLY A 148 0.28 8.12 11.51
N ILE A 149 -0.54 7.82 10.50
CA ILE A 149 -0.49 6.58 9.72
C ILE A 149 -0.17 6.90 8.27
N VAL A 150 0.78 6.19 7.69
CA VAL A 150 1.13 6.33 6.27
C VAL A 150 -0.01 5.80 5.40
N THR A 151 -0.68 6.68 4.66
CA THR A 151 -1.77 6.31 3.74
C THR A 151 -1.28 6.03 2.33
N LYS A 152 -0.14 6.63 1.93
CA LYS A 152 0.51 6.37 0.65
C LYS A 152 2.02 6.36 0.80
N SER A 153 2.67 5.43 0.12
CA SER A 153 4.13 5.38 -0.02
C SER A 153 4.45 4.72 -1.36
N GLY A 154 4.95 5.50 -2.32
CA GLY A 154 5.23 5.00 -3.67
C GLY A 154 5.28 6.10 -4.71
N TRP A 155 5.08 5.73 -5.97
CA TRP A 155 5.10 6.67 -7.09
C TRP A 155 3.75 7.36 -7.30
N GLY A 156 3.78 8.67 -7.56
CA GLY A 156 2.61 9.46 -7.94
C GLY A 156 2.91 10.36 -9.14
N THR A 157 1.94 10.52 -10.04
CA THR A 157 2.06 11.42 -11.19
C THR A 157 2.33 12.85 -10.72
N GLY A 158 3.39 13.47 -11.24
CA GLY A 158 3.87 14.79 -10.80
C GLY A 158 4.73 14.72 -9.54
N TYR A 159 4.30 14.00 -8.50
CA TYR A 159 5.01 13.91 -7.22
C TYR A 159 6.30 13.07 -7.25
N GLY A 160 6.43 12.13 -8.18
CA GLY A 160 7.53 11.16 -8.14
C GLY A 160 7.34 10.18 -6.98
N GLN A 161 8.42 9.80 -6.30
CA GLN A 161 8.31 9.05 -5.06
C GLN A 161 7.85 9.98 -3.93
N TYR A 162 6.81 9.58 -3.21
CA TYR A 162 6.26 10.37 -2.12
C TYR A 162 5.67 9.53 -1.00
N VAL A 163 5.53 10.16 0.16
CA VAL A 163 4.81 9.66 1.33
C VAL A 163 3.62 10.57 1.60
N GLU A 164 2.47 10.00 1.95
CA GLU A 164 1.32 10.71 2.53
C GLU A 164 1.03 10.15 3.92
N ILE A 165 0.92 11.03 4.92
CA ILE A 165 0.64 10.66 6.32
C ILE A 165 -0.70 11.28 6.72
N ASN A 166 -1.58 10.47 7.30
CA ASN A 166 -2.81 10.91 7.95
C ASN A 166 -2.59 11.08 9.44
N HIS A 167 -2.78 12.31 9.91
CA HIS A 167 -2.59 12.69 11.30
C HIS A 167 -3.90 12.65 12.12
N GLY A 168 -5.01 12.28 11.49
CA GLY A 168 -6.34 12.40 12.08
C GLY A 168 -6.93 13.81 11.96
N ASN A 169 -8.16 13.99 12.43
CA ASN A 169 -8.88 15.27 12.40
C ASN A 169 -8.90 15.95 11.01
N GLY A 170 -8.87 15.16 9.94
CA GLY A 170 -8.87 15.65 8.55
C GLY A 170 -7.56 16.25 8.06
N TYR A 171 -6.45 16.11 8.80
CA TYR A 171 -5.13 16.57 8.38
C TYR A 171 -4.35 15.45 7.68
N LEU A 172 -3.82 15.78 6.50
CA LEU A 172 -2.84 14.98 5.78
C LEU A 172 -1.61 15.83 5.47
N THR A 173 -0.45 15.20 5.45
CA THR A 173 0.78 15.80 4.92
C THR A 173 1.33 14.95 3.79
N ARG A 174 1.97 15.60 2.82
CA ARG A 174 2.64 14.91 1.70
C ARG A 174 4.08 15.36 1.58
N TYR A 175 4.95 14.41 1.28
CA TYR A 175 6.40 14.59 1.14
C TYR A 175 6.83 14.00 -0.18
N ALA A 176 7.05 14.85 -1.19
CA ALA A 176 7.25 14.42 -2.56
C ALA A 176 8.68 14.69 -3.09
N HIS A 177 8.93 14.19 -4.30
CA HIS A 177 10.22 14.20 -5.01
C HIS A 177 11.33 13.42 -4.31
N ALA A 178 10.97 12.45 -3.46
CA ALA A 178 11.94 11.67 -2.71
C ALA A 178 12.86 10.85 -3.65
N SER A 179 14.11 10.62 -3.24
CA SER A 179 15.02 9.67 -3.89
C SER A 179 14.84 8.25 -3.37
N ARG A 180 14.39 8.13 -2.11
CA ARG A 180 14.13 6.85 -1.44
C ARG A 180 13.07 7.02 -0.36
N LEU A 181 12.23 6.00 -0.19
CA LEU A 181 11.19 5.94 0.84
C LEU A 181 11.62 4.96 1.93
N MET A 182 11.49 5.35 3.20
CA MET A 182 11.86 4.53 4.37
C MET A 182 10.66 3.77 4.96
N VAL A 183 9.44 4.23 4.66
CA VAL A 183 8.18 3.73 5.24
C VAL A 183 7.25 3.14 4.17
N ARG A 184 6.29 2.33 4.61
CA ARG A 184 5.29 1.65 3.79
C ARG A 184 3.88 2.06 4.21
N VAL A 185 2.91 1.81 3.32
CA VAL A 185 1.49 2.04 3.63
C VAL A 185 1.08 1.20 4.83
N GLY A 186 0.40 1.83 5.79
CA GLY A 186 -0.04 1.22 7.05
C GLY A 186 0.92 1.42 8.21
N ASP A 187 2.15 1.88 7.98
CA ASP A 187 3.10 2.16 9.05
C ASP A 187 2.61 3.30 9.94
N GLN A 188 2.76 3.13 11.25
CA GLN A 188 2.59 4.19 12.24
C GLN A 188 3.90 4.95 12.38
N VAL A 189 3.83 6.27 12.34
CA VAL A 189 4.98 7.16 12.48
C VAL A 189 4.73 8.17 13.59
N SER A 190 5.79 8.53 14.29
CA SER A 190 5.84 9.63 15.25
C SER A 190 6.37 10.90 14.57
N ALA A 191 6.16 12.04 15.22
CA ALA A 191 6.82 13.27 14.77
C ALA A 191 8.35 13.12 14.88
N GLY A 192 9.07 13.54 13.85
CA GLY A 192 10.52 13.43 13.76
C GLY A 192 11.02 12.08 13.23
N ASP A 193 10.14 11.13 12.90
CA ASP A 193 10.57 9.87 12.29
C ASP A 193 11.11 10.11 10.88
N HIS A 194 12.22 9.44 10.53
CA HIS A 194 12.80 9.50 9.18
C HIS A 194 11.95 8.68 8.21
N ILE A 195 11.28 9.36 7.27
CA ILE A 195 10.30 8.74 6.37
C ILE A 195 10.78 8.62 4.92
N ALA A 196 11.68 9.49 4.48
CA ALA A 196 12.18 9.52 3.11
C ALA A 196 13.50 10.28 3.01
N ASN A 197 14.11 10.29 1.82
CA ASN A 197 15.27 11.12 1.52
C ASN A 197 14.94 12.06 0.37
N VAL A 198 15.41 13.30 0.46
CA VAL A 198 15.29 14.31 -0.58
C VAL A 198 15.85 13.77 -1.90
N GLY A 199 15.22 14.15 -3.00
CA GLY A 199 15.65 13.78 -4.34
C GLY A 199 15.09 14.74 -5.37
N CYS A 200 15.01 14.26 -6.60
CA CYS A 200 14.37 14.94 -7.71
C CYS A 200 13.71 13.87 -8.58
N THR A 201 12.69 13.19 -8.03
CA THR A 201 11.87 12.24 -8.80
C THR A 201 10.56 12.89 -9.23
N GLY A 202 9.98 12.43 -10.34
CA GLY A 202 8.76 13.03 -10.90
C GLY A 202 9.02 14.38 -11.56
N ARG A 203 8.14 15.36 -11.36
CA ARG A 203 8.26 16.70 -11.97
C ARG A 203 9.03 17.63 -11.03
N CYS A 204 10.34 17.74 -11.23
CA CYS A 204 11.23 18.57 -10.42
C CYS A 204 12.25 19.31 -11.31
N THR A 205 12.78 20.44 -10.84
CA THR A 205 13.84 21.20 -11.53
C THR A 205 15.23 21.01 -10.90
N GLY A 206 15.27 20.50 -9.69
CA GLY A 206 16.48 20.18 -8.93
C GLY A 206 16.12 19.52 -7.59
N PRO A 207 17.10 19.06 -6.79
CA PRO A 207 16.82 18.41 -5.52
C PRO A 207 16.10 19.34 -4.52
N HIS A 208 14.92 18.93 -4.07
CA HIS A 208 14.12 19.61 -3.05
C HIS A 208 13.06 18.68 -2.46
N LEU A 209 12.53 19.06 -1.30
CA LEU A 209 11.30 18.50 -0.77
C LEU A 209 10.12 19.39 -1.19
N HIS A 210 9.15 18.79 -1.87
CA HIS A 210 7.82 19.39 -2.02
C HIS A 210 6.92 18.91 -0.89
N TYR A 211 6.53 19.84 0.00
CA TYR A 211 5.74 19.57 1.19
C TYR A 211 4.33 20.14 1.04
N GLU A 212 3.29 19.32 1.22
CA GLU A 212 1.89 19.78 1.26
C GLU A 212 1.28 19.57 2.64
N VAL A 213 0.40 20.49 3.03
CA VAL A 213 -0.56 20.30 4.13
C VAL A 213 -1.95 20.31 3.52
N VAL A 214 -2.75 19.29 3.82
CA VAL A 214 -4.13 19.15 3.36
C VAL A 214 -5.04 19.07 4.57
N LYS A 215 -6.09 19.89 4.60
CA LYS A 215 -7.13 19.88 5.62
C LYS A 215 -8.49 19.67 4.96
N ASP A 216 -9.17 18.60 5.33
CA ASP A 216 -10.50 18.22 4.83
C ASP A 216 -10.55 18.20 3.29
N GLY A 217 -9.51 17.63 2.67
CA GLY A 217 -9.38 17.52 1.21
C GLY A 217 -8.86 18.77 0.50
N GLN A 218 -8.71 19.90 1.19
CA GLN A 218 -8.20 21.15 0.61
C GLN A 218 -6.73 21.37 0.97
N ARG A 219 -5.90 21.65 -0.04
CA ARG A 219 -4.50 22.08 0.18
C ARG A 219 -4.48 23.44 0.87
N LYS A 220 -3.66 23.56 1.90
CA LYS A 220 -3.44 24.80 2.66
C LYS A 220 -1.99 25.22 2.54
N ASN A 221 -1.72 26.51 2.74
CA ASN A 221 -0.37 27.05 2.70
C ASN A 221 0.47 26.44 3.84
N PRO A 222 1.51 25.62 3.56
CA PRO A 222 2.28 24.98 4.63
C PRO A 222 3.06 25.97 5.50
N SER A 223 3.44 27.14 4.97
CA SER A 223 4.23 28.13 5.71
C SER A 223 3.51 28.63 6.97
N THR A 224 2.18 28.73 6.94
CA THR A 224 1.41 29.17 8.13
C THR A 224 1.44 28.14 9.24
N TYR A 225 1.54 26.85 8.89
CA TYR A 225 1.66 25.78 9.87
C TYR A 225 3.08 25.74 10.43
N LEU A 226 4.09 25.69 9.56
CA LEU A 226 5.49 25.63 10.00
C LEU A 226 5.90 26.81 10.88
N ALA A 227 5.30 27.99 10.68
CA ALA A 227 5.53 29.16 11.55
C ALA A 227 4.93 29.03 12.97
N MET A 228 4.06 28.05 13.22
CA MET A 228 3.49 27.73 14.54
C MET A 228 4.32 26.71 15.31
N LEU A 229 5.37 26.12 14.70
CA LEU A 229 6.29 25.24 15.40
C LEU A 229 7.03 26.06 16.48
N PRO A 230 7.24 25.48 17.68
CA PRO A 230 7.93 26.14 18.79
C PRO A 230 9.42 26.37 18.53
#